data_AF-A0A510HFM6-F1
#
_entry.id   AF-A0A510HFM6-F1
#
_cell.length_a   1.000
_cell.length_b   1.000
_cell.length_c   1.000
_cell.angle_alpha   90.00
_cell.angle_beta   90.00
_cell.angle_gamma   90.00
#
_symmetry.space_group_name_H-M   'P 1'
#
loop_
_entity.id
_entity.type
_entity.pdbx_description
1 polymer ?
#
loop_
_entity_poly.entity_id
_entity_poly.type
_entity_poly.pdbx_seq_one_letter_code
_entity_poly.pdbx_strand_id
1 'polypeptide(L)'
;MSLDKVLADVGRQAPPHLKGHPFLMAAVTEVMKRGKKRPNMVREVIELAGEWYERYMPSREDLSSDFPPTPYDFLSGELLVEKLAPAVERVRERIFGHACAPFGDIQAAAEWIERTEAADIEDWRSSNGGRGKAVEEIERLCRENGIEVVFKATHLPYQKPGEDHVKRARAVPGSDLYALAKETERMAKHTGLAQDALVVHVLTGLRPVLSRVRFNSHYSVYDTGEEQIHRKWVQASFFARDLSYNELRSVYNVIRSSAGSKGAKPLTLNDLRLWRLVKEMGGPPQKNKRAFWRKVQQRWNQEHCSEADARYKSWEGVAKRYHRILERMEQSPASFVQQRCSNGAATRVNIPK
;
A
#
# COMPACT_ATOMS: atom_id res chain seq x y z
N MET A 1 30.62 19.43 7.43
CA MET A 1 29.74 19.61 6.26
C MET A 1 28.50 20.28 6.84
N SER A 2 28.05 21.40 6.27
CA SER A 2 26.82 22.04 6.77
C SER A 2 25.63 21.10 6.56
N LEU A 3 24.61 21.24 7.40
CA LEU A 3 23.33 20.54 7.26
C LEU A 3 22.77 20.75 5.84
N ASP A 4 22.81 22.00 5.35
CA ASP A 4 22.32 22.40 4.02
C ASP A 4 22.99 21.61 2.89
N LYS A 5 24.29 21.32 3.01
CA LYS A 5 25.00 20.51 2.02
C LYS A 5 24.57 19.04 2.07
N VAL A 6 24.35 18.48 3.27
CA VAL A 6 23.79 17.11 3.41
C VAL A 6 22.39 17.07 2.78
N LEU A 7 21.54 18.05 3.08
CA LEU A 7 20.18 18.15 2.54
C LEU A 7 20.18 18.31 1.00
N ALA A 8 21.06 19.14 0.45
CA ALA A 8 21.18 19.34 -1.00
C ALA A 8 21.73 18.10 -1.73
N ASP A 9 22.62 17.31 -1.10
CA ASP A 9 23.13 16.06 -1.66
C ASP A 9 22.08 14.94 -1.56
N VAL A 10 21.38 14.81 -0.42
CA VAL A 10 20.26 13.88 -0.20
C VAL A 10 19.10 14.19 -1.16
N GLY A 11 18.66 15.44 -1.29
CA GLY A 11 17.57 15.82 -2.20
C GLY A 11 17.88 15.60 -3.68
N ARG A 12 19.17 15.64 -4.06
CA ARG A 12 19.61 15.26 -5.42
C ARG A 12 19.56 13.74 -5.62
N GLN A 13 20.07 12.95 -4.68
CA GLN A 13 20.23 11.50 -4.81
C GLN A 13 18.99 10.67 -4.42
N ALA A 14 18.07 11.22 -3.63
CA ALA A 14 16.90 10.49 -3.16
C ALA A 14 15.99 10.00 -4.32
N PRO A 15 15.39 8.81 -4.23
CA PRO A 15 14.37 8.35 -5.16
C PRO A 15 13.23 9.35 -5.32
N PRO A 16 12.57 9.46 -6.50
CA PRO A 16 11.51 10.43 -6.74
C PRO A 16 10.35 10.39 -5.73
N HIS A 17 10.05 9.22 -5.14
CA HIS A 17 8.99 9.05 -4.15
C HIS A 17 9.37 9.54 -2.74
N LEU A 18 10.67 9.76 -2.46
CA LEU A 18 11.17 10.35 -1.21
C LEU A 18 11.49 11.83 -1.33
N LYS A 19 11.69 12.39 -2.54
CA LYS A 19 12.07 13.81 -2.71
C LYS A 19 11.00 14.73 -2.11
N GLY A 20 11.43 15.61 -1.19
CA GLY A 20 10.54 16.50 -0.44
C GLY A 20 9.72 15.83 0.66
N HIS A 21 9.87 14.52 0.89
CA HIS A 21 9.09 13.79 1.88
C HIS A 21 9.61 14.03 3.31
N PRO A 22 8.74 14.21 4.33
CA PRO A 22 9.16 14.46 5.72
C PRO A 22 10.11 13.40 6.31
N PHE A 23 10.02 12.14 5.84
CA PHE A 23 10.93 11.08 6.28
C PHE A 23 12.40 11.31 5.91
N LEU A 24 12.72 12.03 4.80
CA LEU A 24 14.11 12.40 4.52
C LEU A 24 14.66 13.34 5.59
N MET A 25 13.91 14.37 5.97
CA MET A 25 14.35 15.34 7.00
C MET A 25 14.57 14.67 8.35
N ALA A 26 13.62 13.81 8.75
CA ALA A 26 13.71 13.06 9.99
C ALA A 26 14.90 12.06 9.97
N ALA A 27 15.14 11.37 8.85
CA ALA A 27 16.28 10.46 8.71
C ALA A 27 17.63 11.19 8.71
N VAL A 28 17.73 12.38 8.10
CA VAL A 28 18.93 13.25 8.20
C VAL A 28 19.22 13.60 9.64
N THR A 29 18.19 14.01 10.39
CA THR A 29 18.33 14.35 11.81
C THR A 29 18.82 13.16 12.64
N GLU A 30 18.25 11.99 12.39
CA GLU A 30 18.59 10.76 13.11
C GLU A 30 20.00 10.25 12.78
N VAL A 31 20.40 10.21 11.51
CA VAL A 31 21.75 9.80 11.10
C VAL A 31 22.81 10.78 11.59
N MET A 32 22.52 12.09 11.64
CA MET A 32 23.47 13.08 12.18
C MET A 32 23.66 12.95 13.70
N LYS A 33 22.62 12.62 14.47
CA LYS A 33 22.75 12.32 15.92
C LYS A 33 23.70 11.16 16.21
N ARG A 34 23.79 10.18 15.31
CA ARG A 34 24.65 8.99 15.44
C ARG A 34 26.15 9.26 15.23
N GLY A 35 26.55 10.50 14.91
CA GLY A 35 27.96 10.93 14.87
C GLY A 35 28.85 10.27 13.81
N LYS A 36 28.29 9.49 12.87
CA LYS A 36 29.04 8.73 11.87
C LYS A 36 29.80 9.65 10.89
N LYS A 37 31.00 9.22 10.49
CA LYS A 37 31.86 9.94 9.52
C LYS A 37 31.31 9.87 8.08
N ARG A 38 31.85 10.75 7.23
CA ARG A 38 31.14 11.38 6.10
C ARG A 38 30.85 10.57 4.82
N PRO A 39 31.55 9.49 4.41
CA PRO A 39 31.39 8.98 3.04
C PRO A 39 30.01 8.35 2.75
N ASN A 40 29.37 7.72 3.73
CA ASN A 40 28.15 6.93 3.51
C ASN A 40 26.85 7.61 4.02
N MET A 41 26.96 8.82 4.58
CA MET A 41 25.85 9.49 5.29
C MET A 41 24.62 9.71 4.41
N VAL A 42 24.80 10.09 3.14
CA VAL A 42 23.69 10.29 2.19
C VAL A 42 22.97 8.97 1.89
N ARG A 43 23.71 7.86 1.81
CA ARG A 43 23.15 6.53 1.55
C ARG A 43 22.34 6.04 2.75
N GLU A 44 22.92 6.10 3.95
CA GLU A 44 22.26 5.68 5.20
C GLU A 44 20.98 6.50 5.48
N VAL A 45 20.96 7.78 5.13
CA VAL A 45 19.75 8.62 5.19
C VAL A 45 18.67 8.16 4.20
N ILE A 46 19.03 7.85 2.96
CA ILE A 46 18.08 7.42 1.93
C ILE A 46 17.54 6.02 2.25
N GLU A 47 18.39 5.11 2.71
CA GLU A 47 18.02 3.77 3.20
C GLU A 47 17.04 3.89 4.37
N LEU A 48 17.38 4.62 5.44
CA LEU A 48 16.53 4.80 6.62
C LEU A 48 15.21 5.51 6.30
N ALA A 49 15.22 6.52 5.43
CA ALA A 49 14.00 7.18 4.97
C ALA A 49 13.14 6.27 4.08
N GLY A 50 13.76 5.36 3.33
CA GLY A 50 13.09 4.30 2.57
C GLY A 50 12.42 3.27 3.48
N GLU A 51 13.16 2.73 4.47
CA GLU A 51 12.61 1.84 5.50
C GLU A 51 11.43 2.48 6.23
N TRP A 52 11.55 3.77 6.61
CA TRP A 52 10.45 4.49 7.25
C TRP A 52 9.30 4.77 6.30
N TYR A 53 9.57 5.04 5.03
CA TYR A 53 8.54 5.17 4.01
C TYR A 53 7.76 3.85 3.86
N GLU A 54 8.43 2.72 3.74
CA GLU A 54 7.78 1.40 3.62
C GLU A 54 7.08 0.95 4.92
N ARG A 55 7.64 1.27 6.09
CA ARG A 55 7.08 0.92 7.40
C ARG A 55 5.89 1.80 7.81
N TYR A 56 5.87 3.07 7.41
CA TYR A 56 4.90 4.07 7.89
C TYR A 56 4.02 4.69 6.80
N MET A 57 4.28 4.47 5.50
CA MET A 57 3.22 4.68 4.50
C MET A 57 2.20 3.57 4.64
N PRO A 58 0.91 3.89 4.83
CA PRO A 58 -0.13 2.90 4.58
C PRO A 58 -0.03 2.46 3.11
N SER A 59 -0.25 1.16 2.85
CA SER A 59 -0.37 0.66 1.48
C SER A 59 -1.42 1.48 0.73
N ARG A 60 -0.98 2.26 -0.26
CA ARG A 60 -1.86 3.15 -1.04
C ARG A 60 -2.97 2.34 -1.73
N GLU A 61 -4.10 3.02 -1.95
CA GLU A 61 -5.29 2.56 -2.68
C GLU A 61 -6.29 1.70 -1.87
N ASP A 62 -6.97 2.32 -0.90
CA ASP A 62 -8.40 2.04 -0.73
C ASP A 62 -9.13 2.64 -1.94
N LEU A 63 -9.08 1.94 -3.08
CA LEU A 63 -9.87 2.28 -4.27
C LEU A 63 -11.32 1.88 -4.00
N SER A 64 -12.08 2.78 -3.37
CA SER A 64 -13.54 2.66 -3.33
C SER A 64 -14.09 2.92 -4.73
N SER A 65 -14.11 1.84 -5.53
CA SER A 65 -15.04 1.75 -6.65
C SER A 65 -16.43 1.58 -6.04
N ASP A 66 -16.98 2.68 -5.52
CA ASP A 66 -18.27 2.69 -4.85
C ASP A 66 -19.35 2.30 -5.86
N PHE A 67 -19.84 1.08 -5.69
CA PHE A 67 -21.06 0.63 -6.35
C PHE A 67 -22.17 1.61 -5.95
N PRO A 68 -23.02 2.05 -6.89
CA PRO A 68 -24.11 2.95 -6.57
C PRO A 68 -24.96 2.31 -5.47
N PRO A 69 -25.16 2.98 -4.32
CA PRO A 69 -25.87 2.39 -3.19
C PRO A 69 -27.31 2.11 -3.58
N THR A 70 -27.79 0.92 -3.25
CA THR A 70 -29.19 0.52 -3.44
C THR A 70 -30.04 1.04 -2.28
N PRO A 71 -31.38 1.11 -2.42
CA PRO A 71 -32.27 1.42 -1.30
C PRO A 71 -32.07 0.50 -0.09
N TYR A 72 -31.69 -0.77 -0.31
CA TYR A 72 -31.39 -1.71 0.77
C TYR A 72 -30.16 -1.29 1.59
N ASP A 73 -29.14 -0.69 0.97
CA ASP A 73 -27.91 -0.29 1.64
C ASP A 73 -28.14 0.96 2.52
N PHE A 74 -29.00 1.88 2.08
CA PHE A 74 -29.48 2.99 2.90
C PHE A 74 -30.29 2.48 4.10
N LEU A 75 -31.33 1.68 3.87
CA LEU A 75 -32.17 1.14 4.96
C LEU A 75 -31.38 0.28 5.97
N SER A 76 -30.43 -0.52 5.48
CA SER A 76 -29.55 -1.31 6.34
C SER A 76 -28.58 -0.44 7.12
N GLY A 77 -28.04 0.61 6.49
CA GLY A 77 -27.20 1.62 7.16
C GLY A 77 -27.97 2.34 8.28
N GLU A 78 -29.18 2.80 8.02
CA GLU A 78 -30.04 3.45 9.02
C GLU A 78 -30.35 2.54 10.21
N LEU A 79 -30.79 1.30 9.96
CA LEU A 79 -31.05 0.32 11.01
C LEU A 79 -29.80 -0.05 11.84
N LEU A 80 -28.61 -0.01 11.23
CA LEU A 80 -27.35 -0.20 11.95
C LEU A 80 -27.00 1.03 12.79
N VAL A 81 -27.21 2.24 12.27
CA VAL A 81 -26.99 3.51 12.98
C VAL A 81 -27.88 3.62 14.22
N GLU A 82 -29.17 3.31 14.11
CA GLU A 82 -30.11 3.29 15.24
C GLU A 82 -29.64 2.34 16.35
N LYS A 83 -29.15 1.15 15.98
CA LYS A 83 -28.60 0.17 16.93
C LYS A 83 -27.25 0.58 17.52
N LEU A 84 -26.47 1.39 16.80
CA LEU A 84 -25.20 1.94 17.28
C LEU A 84 -25.38 3.20 18.13
N ALA A 85 -26.52 3.91 18.06
CA ALA A 85 -26.72 5.20 18.71
C ALA A 85 -26.30 5.23 20.20
N PRO A 86 -26.69 4.27 21.07
CA PRO A 86 -26.25 4.29 22.47
C PRO A 86 -24.73 4.15 22.65
N ALA A 87 -24.03 3.52 21.71
CA ALA A 87 -22.57 3.41 21.73
C ALA A 87 -21.89 4.66 21.18
N VAL A 88 -22.46 5.29 20.15
CA VAL A 88 -22.03 6.58 19.60
C VAL A 88 -22.18 7.70 20.65
N GLU A 89 -23.31 7.75 21.35
CA GLU A 89 -23.61 8.69 22.42
C GLU A 89 -22.59 8.59 23.56
N ARG A 90 -22.32 7.37 24.07
CA ARG A 90 -21.28 7.16 25.10
C ARG A 90 -19.87 7.58 24.66
N VAL A 91 -19.52 7.39 23.38
CA VAL A 91 -18.23 7.87 22.84
C VAL A 91 -18.19 9.40 22.84
N ARG A 92 -19.30 10.06 22.46
CA ARG A 92 -19.39 11.52 22.46
C ARG A 92 -19.40 12.10 23.87
N GLU A 93 -20.15 11.53 24.79
CA GLU A 93 -20.16 11.92 26.21
C GLU A 93 -18.78 11.80 26.84
N ARG A 94 -18.05 10.71 26.55
CA ARG A 94 -16.70 10.49 27.06
C ARG A 94 -15.69 11.54 26.57
N ILE A 95 -15.74 11.90 25.29
CA ILE A 95 -14.72 12.74 24.64
C ILE A 95 -15.08 14.23 24.66
N PHE A 96 -16.36 14.57 24.48
CA PHE A 96 -16.85 15.94 24.33
C PHE A 96 -17.77 16.39 25.47
N GLY A 97 -18.09 15.51 26.42
CA GLY A 97 -18.97 15.83 27.55
C GLY A 97 -20.47 15.85 27.24
N HIS A 98 -20.89 15.50 26.01
CA HIS A 98 -22.30 15.49 25.60
C HIS A 98 -22.62 14.42 24.54
N ALA A 99 -23.86 13.92 24.51
CA ALA A 99 -24.32 12.90 23.55
C ALA A 99 -24.52 13.41 22.10
N CYS A 100 -24.67 14.72 21.90
CA CYS A 100 -24.87 15.35 20.60
C CYS A 100 -23.59 15.31 19.73
N ALA A 101 -23.74 15.39 18.41
CA ALA A 101 -22.60 15.49 17.49
C ALA A 101 -21.84 16.82 17.74
N PRO A 102 -20.50 16.79 17.95
CA PRO A 102 -19.72 17.98 18.27
C PRO A 102 -19.46 18.94 17.10
N PHE A 103 -19.57 18.49 15.84
CA PHE A 103 -19.28 19.30 14.66
C PHE A 103 -20.45 19.32 13.67
N GLY A 104 -20.63 20.42 12.95
CA GLY A 104 -21.69 20.56 11.94
C GLY A 104 -21.34 19.96 10.57
N ASP A 105 -20.05 19.77 10.28
CA ASP A 105 -19.56 19.30 8.98
C ASP A 105 -18.23 18.53 9.10
N ILE A 106 -17.81 17.92 7.98
CA ILE A 106 -16.62 17.08 7.87
C ILE A 106 -15.32 17.90 7.95
N GLN A 107 -15.32 19.17 7.52
CA GLN A 107 -14.14 20.02 7.56
C GLN A 107 -13.76 20.34 9.01
N ALA A 108 -14.72 20.80 9.81
CA ALA A 108 -14.53 21.08 11.23
C ALA A 108 -14.10 19.84 12.02
N ALA A 109 -14.67 18.68 11.70
CA ALA A 109 -14.27 17.40 12.28
C ALA A 109 -12.81 17.02 11.93
N ALA A 110 -12.40 17.18 10.66
CA ALA A 110 -11.04 16.93 10.22
C ALA A 110 -10.02 17.88 10.87
N GLU A 111 -10.33 19.16 10.97
CA GLU A 111 -9.49 20.16 11.65
C GLU A 111 -9.34 19.90 13.15
N TRP A 112 -10.39 19.39 13.81
CA TRP A 112 -10.28 18.95 15.20
C TRP A 112 -9.39 17.71 15.35
N ILE A 113 -9.48 16.73 14.44
CA ILE A 113 -8.60 15.55 14.44
C ILE A 113 -7.13 15.98 14.26
N GLU A 114 -6.81 16.80 13.24
CA GLU A 114 -5.44 17.24 12.96
C GLU A 114 -4.84 18.05 14.12
N ARG A 115 -5.64 18.90 14.77
CA ARG A 115 -5.22 19.70 15.93
C ARG A 115 -5.00 18.84 17.18
N THR A 116 -5.91 17.90 17.44
CA THR A 116 -5.81 16.98 18.58
C THR A 116 -4.64 16.00 18.38
N GLU A 117 -4.38 15.54 17.16
CA GLU A 117 -3.20 14.71 16.85
C GLU A 117 -1.89 15.45 17.17
N ALA A 118 -1.79 16.73 16.75
CA ALA A 118 -0.61 17.54 17.03
C ALA A 118 -0.39 17.75 18.54
N ALA A 119 -1.47 18.01 19.30
CA ALA A 119 -1.42 18.16 20.75
C ALA A 119 -1.07 16.84 21.47
N ASP A 120 -1.74 15.74 21.13
CA ASP A 120 -1.49 14.39 21.66
C ASP A 120 -0.03 13.96 21.45
N ILE A 121 0.52 14.21 20.25
CA ILE A 121 1.90 13.86 19.93
C ILE A 121 2.89 14.69 20.75
N GLU A 122 2.61 15.97 20.98
CA GLU A 122 3.52 16.84 21.72
C GLU A 122 3.45 16.61 23.25
N ASP A 123 2.26 16.37 23.80
CA ASP A 123 2.10 15.88 25.19
C ASP A 123 2.82 14.54 25.39
N TRP A 124 2.64 13.59 24.48
CA TRP A 124 3.32 12.30 24.53
C TRP A 124 4.85 12.44 24.47
N ARG A 125 5.35 13.39 23.66
CA ARG A 125 6.79 13.70 23.58
C ARG A 125 7.33 14.37 24.83
N SER A 126 6.59 15.28 25.45
CA SER A 126 7.02 15.96 26.68
C SER A 126 6.99 15.01 27.88
N SER A 127 6.00 14.11 27.92
CA SER A 127 5.82 13.06 28.92
C SER A 127 6.75 11.83 28.76
N ASN A 128 7.70 11.85 27.82
CA ASN A 128 8.46 10.65 27.40
C ASN A 128 9.34 9.99 28.47
N GLY A 129 9.56 10.62 29.62
CA GLY A 129 10.39 10.07 30.69
C GLY A 129 9.91 8.73 31.27
N GLY A 130 8.61 8.42 31.14
CA GLY A 130 7.99 7.18 31.64
C GLY A 130 7.59 6.18 30.55
N ARG A 131 6.84 6.63 29.53
CA ARG A 131 6.27 5.74 28.50
C ARG A 131 7.31 5.17 27.54
N GLY A 132 8.33 5.95 27.14
CA GLY A 132 9.44 5.45 26.32
C GLY A 132 10.15 4.29 27.02
N LYS A 133 10.52 4.49 28.30
CA LYS A 133 11.13 3.44 29.14
C LYS A 133 10.25 2.20 29.30
N ALA A 134 8.93 2.36 29.40
CA ALA A 134 8.02 1.22 29.48
C ALA A 134 8.00 0.40 28.17
N VAL A 135 8.08 1.04 27.00
CA VAL A 135 8.19 0.34 25.71
C VAL A 135 9.56 -0.34 25.60
N GLU A 136 10.65 0.36 25.91
CA GLU A 136 12.02 -0.19 25.94
C GLU A 136 12.13 -1.40 26.89
N GLU A 137 11.49 -1.34 28.06
CA GLU A 137 11.46 -2.42 29.04
C GLU A 137 10.64 -3.62 28.57
N ILE A 138 9.49 -3.40 27.91
CA ILE A 138 8.74 -4.49 27.26
C ILE A 138 9.57 -5.12 26.14
N GLU A 139 10.22 -4.33 25.29
CA GLU A 139 11.11 -4.85 24.24
C GLU A 139 12.29 -5.64 24.82
N ARG A 140 12.86 -5.20 25.94
CA ARG A 140 13.93 -5.91 26.66
C ARG A 140 13.43 -7.25 27.19
N LEU A 141 12.34 -7.26 27.95
CA LEU A 141 11.75 -8.46 28.54
C LEU A 141 11.34 -9.47 27.45
N CYS A 142 10.74 -9.00 26.37
CA CYS A 142 10.33 -9.87 25.26
C CYS A 142 11.55 -10.46 24.53
N ARG A 143 12.61 -9.68 24.30
CA ARG A 143 13.89 -10.17 23.74
C ARG A 143 14.54 -11.23 24.63
N GLU A 144 14.56 -11.03 25.94
CA GLU A 144 15.12 -11.98 26.91
C GLU A 144 14.35 -13.32 26.97
N ASN A 145 13.06 -13.30 26.63
CA ASN A 145 12.19 -14.48 26.61
C ASN A 145 11.96 -15.06 25.19
N GLY A 146 12.64 -14.54 24.16
CA GLY A 146 12.47 -14.99 22.77
C GLY A 146 11.08 -14.67 22.18
N ILE A 147 10.36 -13.70 22.74
CA ILE A 147 9.04 -13.27 22.29
C ILE A 147 9.21 -12.13 21.28
N GLU A 148 8.74 -12.34 20.05
CA GLU A 148 8.65 -11.25 19.06
C GLU A 148 7.45 -10.35 19.38
N VAL A 149 7.70 -9.06 19.68
CA VAL A 149 6.65 -8.05 19.88
C VAL A 149 6.75 -6.99 18.79
N VAL A 150 5.60 -6.75 18.13
CA VAL A 150 5.46 -5.72 17.10
C VAL A 150 4.49 -4.66 17.59
N PHE A 151 5.01 -3.52 18.03
CA PHE A 151 4.22 -2.36 18.42
C PHE A 151 3.55 -1.72 17.19
N LYS A 152 2.29 -2.06 16.95
CA LYS A 152 1.49 -1.45 15.89
C LYS A 152 0.90 -0.13 16.37
N ALA A 153 1.38 0.97 15.79
CA ALA A 153 0.80 2.29 16.01
C ALA A 153 -0.69 2.29 15.62
N THR A 154 -1.55 2.68 16.55
CA THR A 154 -2.99 2.83 16.28
C THR A 154 -3.20 4.13 15.51
N HIS A 155 -4.02 4.06 14.47
CA HIS A 155 -4.36 5.20 13.63
C HIS A 155 -5.88 5.36 13.57
N LEU A 156 -6.34 6.61 13.58
CA LEU A 156 -7.72 6.99 13.33
C LEU A 156 -7.87 7.32 11.83
N PRO A 157 -8.57 6.52 11.03
CA PRO A 157 -8.88 6.89 9.65
C PRO A 157 -9.98 7.95 9.63
N TYR A 158 -9.83 8.98 8.78
CA TYR A 158 -10.82 10.06 8.64
C TYR A 158 -10.85 10.64 7.22
N GLN A 159 -11.95 11.32 6.90
CA GLN A 159 -12.17 11.97 5.60
C GLN A 159 -11.84 13.46 5.71
N LYS A 160 -11.22 14.02 4.67
CA LYS A 160 -10.95 15.47 4.56
C LYS A 160 -11.55 16.00 3.25
N PRO A 161 -12.40 17.05 3.27
CA PRO A 161 -12.98 17.60 2.06
C PRO A 161 -11.93 18.03 1.03
N GLY A 162 -12.19 17.72 -0.24
CA GLY A 162 -11.28 18.03 -1.35
C GLY A 162 -10.11 17.06 -1.54
N GLU A 163 -10.06 15.96 -0.79
CA GLU A 163 -9.07 14.89 -1.00
C GLU A 163 -9.74 13.54 -1.33
N ASP A 164 -9.17 12.84 -2.32
CA ASP A 164 -9.69 11.54 -2.80
C ASP A 164 -9.28 10.34 -1.91
N HIS A 165 -8.47 10.54 -0.88
CA HIS A 165 -7.94 9.48 -0.02
C HIS A 165 -8.37 9.65 1.45
N VAL A 166 -8.57 8.52 2.14
CA VAL A 166 -8.77 8.51 3.60
C VAL A 166 -7.45 8.85 4.30
N LYS A 167 -7.44 9.91 5.11
CA LYS A 167 -6.32 10.29 5.99
C LYS A 167 -6.24 9.35 7.19
N ARG A 168 -5.08 9.36 7.85
CA ARG A 168 -4.82 8.56 9.06
C ARG A 168 -4.09 9.43 10.08
N ALA A 169 -4.79 9.85 11.12
CA ALA A 169 -4.18 10.50 12.28
C ALA A 169 -3.59 9.45 13.21
N ARG A 170 -2.45 9.73 13.83
CA ARG A 170 -1.85 8.90 14.87
C ARG A 170 -2.65 9.04 16.17
N ALA A 171 -3.07 7.93 16.72
CA ALA A 171 -3.86 7.90 17.95
C ALA A 171 -2.98 7.43 19.12
N VAL A 172 -2.66 8.35 20.04
CA VAL A 172 -1.74 8.10 21.15
C VAL A 172 -2.43 7.30 22.27
N PRO A 173 -1.85 6.18 22.76
CA PRO A 173 -2.46 5.39 23.83
C PRO A 173 -2.89 6.21 25.06
N GLY A 174 -4.20 6.21 25.32
CA GLY A 174 -4.82 6.94 26.42
C GLY A 174 -5.43 8.30 26.04
N SER A 175 -5.21 8.81 24.83
CA SER A 175 -5.87 10.05 24.36
C SER A 175 -7.28 9.79 23.83
N ASP A 176 -8.01 10.88 23.59
CA ASP A 176 -9.37 10.83 23.04
C ASP A 176 -9.39 10.31 21.59
N LEU A 177 -8.40 10.65 20.77
CA LEU A 177 -8.26 10.06 19.44
C LEU A 177 -8.04 8.55 19.49
N TYR A 178 -7.38 8.04 20.53
CA TYR A 178 -7.22 6.60 20.74
C TYR A 178 -8.50 5.92 21.22
N ALA A 179 -9.26 6.57 22.10
CA ALA A 179 -10.59 6.08 22.48
C ALA A 179 -11.53 6.02 21.26
N LEU A 180 -11.56 7.10 20.47
CA LEU A 180 -12.36 7.19 19.23
C LEU A 180 -11.92 6.14 18.21
N ALA A 181 -10.60 5.96 18.00
CA ALA A 181 -10.07 4.97 17.07
C ALA A 181 -10.47 3.54 17.48
N LYS A 182 -10.37 3.20 18.78
CA LYS A 182 -10.68 1.84 19.26
C LYS A 182 -12.16 1.52 19.23
N GLU A 183 -13.03 2.44 19.61
CA GLU A 183 -14.48 2.19 19.56
C GLU A 183 -15.00 2.18 18.11
N THR A 184 -14.50 3.05 17.21
CA THR A 184 -14.87 2.99 15.79
C THR A 184 -14.31 1.76 15.08
N GLU A 185 -13.08 1.32 15.38
CA GLU A 185 -12.51 0.04 14.90
C GLU A 185 -13.40 -1.14 15.31
N ARG A 186 -13.85 -1.15 16.57
CA ARG A 186 -14.75 -2.18 17.12
C ARG A 186 -16.12 -2.15 16.43
N MET A 187 -16.73 -0.98 16.28
CA MET A 187 -18.02 -0.82 15.57
C MET A 187 -17.90 -1.28 14.11
N ALA A 188 -16.86 -0.87 13.39
CA ALA A 188 -16.60 -1.26 12.00
C ALA A 188 -16.49 -2.78 11.85
N LYS A 189 -15.72 -3.43 12.74
CA LYS A 189 -15.54 -4.88 12.75
C LYS A 189 -16.84 -5.67 12.93
N HIS A 190 -17.79 -5.16 13.70
CA HIS A 190 -19.06 -5.84 13.99
C HIS A 190 -20.21 -5.48 13.04
N THR A 191 -20.15 -4.33 12.35
CA THR A 191 -21.24 -3.85 11.47
C THR A 191 -20.91 -3.88 9.98
N GLY A 192 -19.64 -3.99 9.60
CA GLY A 192 -19.18 -3.89 8.21
C GLY A 192 -19.08 -2.46 7.68
N LEU A 193 -19.59 -1.46 8.40
CA LEU A 193 -19.42 -0.04 8.08
C LEU A 193 -17.93 0.33 8.00
N ALA A 194 -17.61 1.34 7.19
CA ALA A 194 -16.24 1.84 7.08
C ALA A 194 -15.86 2.61 8.34
N GLN A 195 -14.62 2.46 8.83
CA GLN A 195 -14.23 3.07 10.10
C GLN A 195 -14.20 4.60 10.01
N ASP A 196 -13.70 5.15 8.90
CA ASP A 196 -13.72 6.58 8.59
C ASP A 196 -15.15 7.13 8.49
N ALA A 197 -16.09 6.39 7.89
CA ALA A 197 -17.50 6.76 7.85
C ALA A 197 -18.14 6.74 9.26
N LEU A 198 -17.73 5.81 10.13
CA LEU A 198 -18.15 5.80 11.54
C LEU A 198 -17.52 6.96 12.34
N VAL A 199 -16.28 7.35 12.04
CA VAL A 199 -15.64 8.55 12.61
C VAL A 199 -16.42 9.80 12.20
N VAL A 200 -16.73 9.96 10.91
CA VAL A 200 -17.61 11.04 10.42
C VAL A 200 -18.96 11.02 11.14
N HIS A 201 -19.59 9.86 11.31
CA HIS A 201 -20.86 9.76 12.03
C HIS A 201 -20.78 10.17 13.51
N VAL A 202 -19.77 9.69 14.24
CA VAL A 202 -19.56 10.07 15.64
C VAL A 202 -19.33 11.58 15.76
N LEU A 203 -18.54 12.17 14.86
CA LEU A 203 -18.14 13.58 14.93
C LEU A 203 -19.18 14.57 14.38
N THR A 204 -19.98 14.18 13.37
CA THR A 204 -20.88 15.10 12.64
C THR A 204 -22.35 14.71 12.67
N GLY A 205 -22.67 13.49 13.12
CA GLY A 205 -24.04 12.95 13.04
C GLY A 205 -24.48 12.48 11.65
N LEU A 206 -23.72 12.78 10.59
CA LEU A 206 -24.00 12.33 9.22
C LEU A 206 -24.09 10.80 9.17
N ARG A 207 -25.11 10.27 8.47
CA ARG A 207 -25.38 8.83 8.42
C ARG A 207 -24.37 8.11 7.49
N PRO A 208 -23.63 7.10 7.97
CA PRO A 208 -22.73 6.31 7.13
C PRO A 208 -23.54 5.38 6.23
N VAL A 209 -23.15 5.29 4.95
CA VAL A 209 -23.74 4.35 3.99
C VAL A 209 -22.97 3.02 4.05
N LEU A 210 -23.69 1.89 4.02
CA LEU A 210 -23.05 0.58 3.99
C LEU A 210 -22.51 0.27 2.58
N SER A 211 -21.19 0.31 2.41
CA SER A 211 -20.55 -0.10 1.15
C SER A 211 -20.86 -1.56 0.82
N ARG A 212 -21.46 -1.84 -0.34
CA ARG A 212 -21.79 -3.22 -0.79
C ARG A 212 -20.56 -4.11 -0.88
N VAL A 213 -19.45 -3.54 -1.34
CA VAL A 213 -18.13 -4.19 -1.52
C VAL A 213 -17.05 -3.18 -1.13
N ARG A 214 -16.02 -3.61 -0.39
CA ARG A 214 -14.81 -2.82 -0.09
C ARG A 214 -13.58 -3.48 -0.67
N PHE A 215 -12.72 -2.69 -1.33
CA PHE A 215 -11.44 -3.14 -1.86
C PHE A 215 -10.29 -2.57 -1.05
N ASN A 216 -9.44 -3.46 -0.53
CA ASN A 216 -8.18 -3.08 0.07
C ASN A 216 -7.06 -3.48 -0.91
N SER A 217 -6.34 -2.50 -1.45
CA SER A 217 -5.13 -2.75 -2.23
C SER A 217 -3.95 -2.94 -1.27
N HIS A 218 -3.20 -4.02 -1.47
CA HIS A 218 -2.04 -4.34 -0.66
C HIS A 218 -0.80 -4.47 -1.53
N TYR A 219 0.31 -3.96 -1.01
CA TYR A 219 1.62 -4.03 -1.64
C TYR A 219 2.64 -4.40 -0.56
N SER A 220 3.47 -5.39 -0.82
CA SER A 220 4.62 -5.73 0.01
C SER A 220 5.89 -5.79 -0.82
N VAL A 221 6.99 -5.33 -0.26
CA VAL A 221 8.34 -5.57 -0.78
C VAL A 221 9.02 -6.55 0.17
N TYR A 222 9.74 -7.52 -0.39
CA TYR A 222 10.62 -8.41 0.34
C TYR A 222 12.02 -8.31 -0.29
N ASP A 223 13.00 -7.87 0.48
CA ASP A 223 14.38 -7.74 0.02
C ASP A 223 15.13 -9.06 0.24
N THR A 224 15.75 -9.61 -0.80
CA THR A 224 16.59 -10.82 -0.70
C THR A 224 18.06 -10.51 -0.38
N GLY A 225 18.43 -9.23 -0.36
CA GLY A 225 19.82 -8.75 -0.34
C GLY A 225 20.43 -8.59 -1.74
N GLU A 226 19.89 -9.27 -2.76
CA GLU A 226 20.29 -9.16 -4.16
C GLU A 226 19.21 -8.48 -5.03
N GLU A 227 17.93 -8.77 -4.74
CA GLU A 227 16.77 -8.33 -5.51
C GLU A 227 15.58 -8.00 -4.58
N GLN A 228 14.69 -7.12 -5.05
CA GLN A 228 13.45 -6.80 -4.35
C GLN A 228 12.27 -7.54 -4.96
N ILE A 229 11.69 -8.48 -4.22
CA ILE A 229 10.47 -9.19 -4.59
C ILE A 229 9.27 -8.35 -4.17
N HIS A 230 8.68 -7.62 -5.12
CA HIS A 230 7.42 -6.92 -4.88
C HIS A 230 6.20 -7.81 -5.17
N ARG A 231 5.18 -7.73 -4.31
CA ARG A 231 3.89 -8.41 -4.47
C ARG A 231 2.76 -7.41 -4.29
N LYS A 232 1.87 -7.30 -5.28
CA LYS A 232 0.58 -6.59 -5.17
C LYS A 232 -0.54 -7.61 -5.09
N TRP A 233 -1.48 -7.43 -4.16
CA TRP A 233 -2.73 -8.20 -4.11
C TRP A 233 -3.89 -7.29 -3.72
N VAL A 234 -5.11 -7.77 -3.94
CA VAL A 234 -6.34 -7.01 -3.68
C VAL A 234 -7.26 -7.91 -2.88
N GLN A 235 -7.72 -7.44 -1.73
CA GLN A 235 -8.78 -8.09 -0.97
C GLN A 235 -10.11 -7.39 -1.27
N ALA A 236 -11.10 -8.15 -1.74
CA ALA A 236 -12.48 -7.69 -1.83
C ALA A 236 -13.29 -8.28 -0.68
N SER A 237 -13.95 -7.42 0.10
CA SER A 237 -14.83 -7.80 1.20
C SER A 237 -16.27 -7.45 0.83
N PHE A 238 -17.18 -8.42 0.91
CA PHE A 238 -18.58 -8.28 0.50
C PHE A 238 -19.48 -8.14 1.72
N PHE A 239 -20.36 -7.14 1.72
CA PHE A 239 -21.32 -6.88 2.80
C PHE A 239 -22.79 -7.00 2.33
N ALA A 240 -23.04 -6.82 1.03
CA ALA A 240 -24.33 -7.10 0.41
C ALA A 240 -24.60 -8.61 0.27
N ARG A 241 -25.88 -9.00 0.39
CA ARG A 241 -26.35 -10.40 0.20
C ARG A 241 -26.85 -10.67 -1.22
N ASP A 242 -27.13 -9.61 -1.98
CA ASP A 242 -27.95 -9.58 -3.19
C ASP A 242 -27.18 -8.99 -4.39
N LEU A 243 -25.90 -9.35 -4.53
CA LEU A 243 -25.04 -8.86 -5.60
C LEU A 243 -25.47 -9.44 -6.96
N SER A 244 -25.80 -8.56 -7.90
CA SER A 244 -26.09 -8.93 -9.29
C SER A 244 -24.83 -9.41 -10.02
N TYR A 245 -25.03 -10.16 -11.11
CA TYR A 245 -23.94 -10.57 -12.00
C TYR A 245 -23.14 -9.38 -12.56
N ASN A 246 -23.81 -8.25 -12.83
CA ASN A 246 -23.15 -7.05 -13.33
C ASN A 246 -22.27 -6.38 -12.28
N GLU A 247 -22.71 -6.32 -11.02
CA GLU A 247 -21.87 -5.88 -9.90
C GLU A 247 -20.65 -6.81 -9.74
N LEU A 248 -20.85 -8.13 -9.66
CA LEU A 248 -19.75 -9.10 -9.55
C LEU A 248 -18.75 -9.01 -10.71
N ARG A 249 -19.23 -8.76 -11.94
CA ARG A 249 -18.37 -8.53 -13.11
C ARG A 249 -17.56 -7.24 -12.98
N SER A 250 -18.16 -6.18 -12.44
CA SER A 250 -17.47 -4.92 -12.14
C SER A 250 -16.45 -5.08 -11.00
N VAL A 251 -16.79 -5.81 -9.92
CA VAL A 251 -15.85 -6.21 -8.85
C VAL A 251 -14.63 -6.91 -9.44
N TYR A 252 -14.85 -7.90 -10.32
CA TYR A 252 -13.78 -8.61 -11.02
C TYR A 252 -12.91 -7.66 -11.87
N ASN A 253 -13.52 -6.71 -12.58
CA ASN A 253 -12.78 -5.71 -13.36
C ASN A 253 -11.93 -4.77 -12.49
N VAL A 254 -12.41 -4.39 -11.30
CA VAL A 254 -11.66 -3.60 -10.31
C VAL A 254 -10.48 -4.40 -9.77
N ILE A 255 -10.70 -5.64 -9.31
CA ILE A 255 -9.63 -6.54 -8.84
C ILE A 255 -8.56 -6.72 -9.92
N ARG A 256 -8.98 -7.02 -11.16
CA ARG A 256 -8.07 -7.24 -12.29
C ARG A 256 -7.28 -5.99 -12.68
N SER A 257 -7.89 -4.81 -12.59
CA SER A 257 -7.21 -3.54 -12.87
C SER A 257 -6.21 -3.20 -11.77
N SER A 258 -6.63 -3.32 -10.52
CA SER A 258 -5.80 -3.01 -9.33
C SER A 258 -4.62 -3.97 -9.18
N ALA A 259 -4.79 -5.25 -9.54
CA ALA A 259 -3.73 -6.27 -9.61
C ALA A 259 -2.84 -6.17 -10.88
N GLY A 260 -2.86 -5.05 -11.61
CA GLY A 260 -1.98 -4.80 -12.77
C GLY A 260 -2.30 -5.58 -14.04
N SER A 261 -3.39 -6.36 -14.07
CA SER A 261 -3.72 -7.31 -15.14
C SER A 261 -4.74 -6.77 -16.16
N LYS A 262 -4.85 -5.43 -16.30
CA LYS A 262 -5.83 -4.77 -17.18
C LYS A 262 -5.58 -5.14 -18.65
N GLY A 263 -6.58 -5.73 -19.32
CA GLY A 263 -6.51 -6.13 -20.74
C GLY A 263 -5.66 -7.37 -21.05
N ALA A 264 -4.65 -7.71 -20.24
CA ALA A 264 -3.80 -8.88 -20.47
C ALA A 264 -4.58 -10.21 -20.35
N LYS A 265 -4.63 -11.02 -21.41
CA LYS A 265 -5.09 -12.44 -21.30
C LYS A 265 -4.21 -13.19 -20.27
N PRO A 266 -4.73 -14.10 -19.45
CA PRO A 266 -3.90 -14.87 -18.51
C PRO A 266 -2.79 -15.66 -19.24
N LEU A 267 -1.72 -16.01 -18.52
CA LEU A 267 -0.76 -17.01 -19.00
C LEU A 267 -1.44 -18.38 -19.04
N THR A 268 -1.20 -19.15 -20.11
CA THR A 268 -1.80 -20.47 -20.32
C THR A 268 -0.87 -21.59 -19.89
N LEU A 269 -1.36 -22.83 -19.82
CA LEU A 269 -0.50 -23.99 -19.58
C LEU A 269 0.60 -24.12 -20.65
N ASN A 270 0.31 -23.75 -21.91
CA ASN A 270 1.28 -23.77 -23.00
C ASN A 270 2.35 -22.67 -22.84
N ASP A 271 2.03 -21.55 -22.19
CA ASP A 271 3.06 -20.57 -21.78
C ASP A 271 4.02 -21.18 -20.75
N LEU A 272 3.50 -21.84 -19.72
CA LEU A 272 4.31 -22.51 -18.70
C LEU A 272 5.18 -23.62 -19.30
N ARG A 273 4.63 -24.46 -20.18
CA ARG A 273 5.38 -25.49 -20.91
C ARG A 273 6.52 -24.86 -21.73
N LEU A 274 6.24 -23.78 -22.49
CA LEU A 274 7.25 -23.12 -23.33
C LEU A 274 8.37 -22.50 -22.48
N TRP A 275 8.02 -21.87 -21.36
CA TRP A 275 8.98 -21.30 -20.43
C TRP A 275 9.91 -22.38 -19.84
N ARG A 276 9.35 -23.54 -19.43
CA ARG A 276 10.13 -24.69 -18.93
C ARG A 276 11.07 -25.23 -20.00
N LEU A 277 10.58 -25.49 -21.22
CA LEU A 277 11.39 -25.95 -22.34
C LEU A 277 12.59 -25.01 -22.61
N VAL A 278 12.36 -23.70 -22.62
CA VAL A 278 13.44 -22.72 -22.83
C VAL A 278 14.45 -22.72 -21.67
N LYS A 279 13.99 -22.89 -20.42
CA LYS A 279 14.88 -23.02 -19.24
C LYS A 279 15.70 -24.31 -19.24
N GLU A 280 15.09 -25.45 -19.56
CA GLU A 280 15.78 -26.74 -19.74
C GLU A 280 16.88 -26.67 -20.81
N MET A 281 16.65 -25.89 -21.87
CA MET A 281 17.63 -25.67 -22.95
C MET A 281 18.71 -24.62 -22.60
N GLY A 282 18.80 -24.18 -21.35
CA GLY A 282 19.81 -23.22 -20.87
C GLY A 282 19.47 -21.74 -21.10
N GLY A 283 18.27 -21.43 -21.60
CA GLY A 283 17.84 -20.08 -21.92
C GLY A 283 18.43 -19.52 -23.24
N PRO A 284 17.92 -18.36 -23.70
CA PRO A 284 18.36 -17.78 -24.98
C PRO A 284 19.80 -17.24 -24.90
N PRO A 285 20.74 -17.73 -25.73
CA PRO A 285 22.14 -17.31 -25.68
C PRO A 285 22.33 -15.87 -26.20
N GLN A 286 23.41 -15.20 -25.79
CA GLN A 286 23.74 -13.86 -26.31
C GLN A 286 24.05 -13.90 -27.82
N LYS A 287 24.87 -14.88 -28.25
CA LYS A 287 25.24 -15.11 -29.66
C LYS A 287 24.36 -16.20 -30.27
N ASN A 288 24.13 -16.14 -31.58
CA ASN A 288 23.39 -17.15 -32.37
C ASN A 288 21.95 -17.47 -31.90
N LYS A 289 21.22 -16.45 -31.43
CA LYS A 289 19.80 -16.54 -30.99
C LYS A 289 18.90 -17.27 -31.99
N ARG A 290 19.11 -17.09 -33.31
CA ARG A 290 18.32 -17.71 -34.37
C ARG A 290 18.41 -19.24 -34.36
N ALA A 291 19.60 -19.81 -34.18
CA ALA A 291 19.77 -21.26 -34.13
C ALA A 291 19.14 -21.86 -32.87
N PHE A 292 19.26 -21.18 -31.73
CA PHE A 292 18.59 -21.56 -30.48
C PHE A 292 17.07 -21.63 -30.66
N TRP A 293 16.42 -20.54 -31.12
CA TRP A 293 14.96 -20.50 -31.26
C TRP A 293 14.42 -21.50 -32.28
N ARG A 294 15.18 -21.84 -33.33
CA ARG A 294 14.83 -22.93 -34.25
C ARG A 294 14.83 -24.30 -33.55
N LYS A 295 15.81 -24.59 -32.69
CA LYS A 295 15.83 -25.83 -31.89
C LYS A 295 14.65 -25.88 -30.91
N VAL A 296 14.34 -24.77 -30.23
CA VAL A 296 13.15 -24.69 -29.35
C VAL A 296 11.86 -24.93 -30.16
N GLN A 297 11.72 -24.31 -31.33
CA GLN A 297 10.56 -24.52 -32.22
C GLN A 297 10.42 -25.98 -32.64
N GLN A 298 11.53 -26.63 -33.04
CA GLN A 298 11.53 -28.03 -33.46
C GLN A 298 11.12 -28.95 -32.31
N ARG A 299 11.75 -28.83 -31.14
CA ARG A 299 11.43 -29.65 -29.96
C ARG A 299 9.99 -29.42 -29.48
N TRP A 300 9.53 -28.18 -29.42
CA TRP A 300 8.14 -27.85 -29.10
C TRP A 300 7.14 -28.53 -30.05
N ASN A 301 7.38 -28.43 -31.36
CA ASN A 301 6.50 -29.00 -32.39
C ASN A 301 6.56 -30.54 -32.44
N GLN A 302 7.61 -31.17 -31.89
CA GLN A 302 7.69 -32.62 -31.70
C GLN A 302 6.87 -33.04 -30.47
N GLU A 303 7.03 -32.34 -29.34
CA GLU A 303 6.30 -32.60 -28.08
C GLU A 303 4.79 -32.33 -28.20
N HIS A 304 4.38 -31.39 -29.08
CA HIS A 304 2.99 -30.99 -29.31
C HIS A 304 2.53 -31.30 -30.75
N CYS A 305 2.95 -32.45 -31.30
CA CYS A 305 2.69 -32.80 -32.70
C CYS A 305 1.19 -33.02 -33.02
N SER A 306 0.42 -33.49 -32.04
CA SER A 306 -1.04 -33.73 -32.09
C SER A 306 -1.89 -32.48 -31.85
N GLU A 307 -1.37 -31.47 -31.14
CA GLU A 307 -2.05 -30.20 -30.87
C GLU A 307 -1.81 -29.22 -32.03
N ALA A 308 -2.57 -29.32 -33.13
CA ALA A 308 -2.38 -28.51 -34.34
C ALA A 308 -2.30 -26.99 -34.06
N ASP A 309 -3.15 -26.47 -33.19
CA ASP A 309 -3.19 -25.05 -32.80
C ASP A 309 -2.04 -24.61 -31.87
N ALA A 310 -1.36 -25.56 -31.22
CA ALA A 310 -0.20 -25.27 -30.36
C ALA A 310 1.11 -25.17 -31.16
N ARG A 311 1.14 -25.63 -32.42
CA ARG A 311 2.36 -25.68 -33.23
C ARG A 311 2.77 -24.30 -33.76
N TYR A 312 4.04 -23.95 -33.57
CA TYR A 312 4.59 -22.70 -34.09
C TYR A 312 5.05 -22.86 -35.54
N LYS A 313 4.50 -22.01 -36.42
CA LYS A 313 4.89 -21.91 -37.84
C LYS A 313 6.30 -21.34 -38.03
N SER A 314 6.78 -20.50 -37.11
CA SER A 314 8.12 -19.89 -37.20
C SER A 314 8.78 -19.75 -35.82
N TRP A 315 10.12 -19.71 -35.80
CA TRP A 315 10.91 -19.54 -34.58
C TRP A 315 10.77 -18.13 -33.98
N GLU A 316 10.50 -17.12 -34.82
CA GLU A 316 10.17 -15.76 -34.39
C GLU A 316 8.88 -15.75 -33.56
N GLY A 317 7.89 -16.58 -33.91
CA GLY A 317 6.66 -16.75 -33.15
C GLY A 317 6.91 -17.32 -31.75
N VAL A 318 7.76 -18.33 -31.63
CA VAL A 318 8.21 -18.91 -30.35
C VAL A 318 8.92 -17.85 -29.52
N ALA A 319 9.91 -17.17 -30.11
CA ALA A 319 10.69 -16.15 -29.44
C ALA A 319 9.80 -15.01 -28.92
N LYS A 320 8.88 -14.51 -29.75
CA LYS A 320 7.93 -13.45 -29.39
C LYS A 320 6.95 -13.89 -28.30
N ARG A 321 6.53 -15.16 -28.29
CA ARG A 321 5.72 -15.70 -27.19
C ARG A 321 6.53 -15.74 -25.90
N TYR A 322 7.75 -16.27 -25.92
CA TYR A 322 8.60 -16.34 -24.74
C TYR A 322 8.95 -14.95 -24.16
N HIS A 323 9.27 -13.96 -25.01
CA HIS A 323 9.49 -12.59 -24.52
C HIS A 323 8.23 -12.02 -23.87
N ARG A 324 7.04 -12.25 -24.42
CA ARG A 324 5.77 -11.87 -23.76
C ARG A 324 5.52 -12.58 -22.43
N ILE A 325 6.09 -13.77 -22.21
CA ILE A 325 6.03 -14.45 -20.92
C ILE A 325 6.98 -13.76 -19.95
N LEU A 326 8.22 -13.48 -20.37
CA LEU A 326 9.18 -12.72 -19.56
C LEU A 326 8.65 -11.32 -19.21
N GLU A 327 8.17 -10.54 -20.18
CA GLU A 327 7.50 -9.24 -20.01
C GLU A 327 6.28 -9.28 -19.07
N ARG A 328 5.76 -10.47 -18.71
CA ARG A 328 4.65 -10.69 -17.76
C ARG A 328 5.05 -11.35 -16.45
N MET A 329 6.28 -11.84 -16.35
CA MET A 329 6.93 -12.23 -15.09
C MET A 329 7.75 -11.06 -14.53
N GLU A 330 8.38 -10.28 -15.41
CA GLU A 330 8.45 -8.81 -15.35
C GLU A 330 7.03 -8.21 -15.43
N GLN A 331 6.79 -6.96 -15.06
CA GLN A 331 5.46 -6.29 -15.02
C GLN A 331 4.40 -6.95 -14.10
N SER A 332 4.50 -8.24 -13.79
CA SER A 332 4.19 -8.76 -12.46
C SER A 332 4.87 -7.84 -11.44
N PRO A 333 4.22 -7.51 -10.31
CA PRO A 333 4.66 -6.43 -9.42
C PRO A 333 6.17 -6.44 -9.10
N ALA A 334 6.77 -7.64 -9.01
CA ALA A 334 8.20 -7.90 -8.76
C ALA A 334 9.22 -7.14 -9.63
N SER A 335 8.88 -6.56 -10.80
CA SER A 335 9.86 -5.81 -11.62
C SER A 335 9.50 -4.35 -11.93
N PHE A 336 8.38 -3.82 -11.42
CA PHE A 336 7.86 -2.54 -11.91
C PHE A 336 8.70 -1.31 -11.51
N VAL A 337 9.65 -1.46 -10.57
CA VAL A 337 10.45 -0.35 -10.03
C VAL A 337 11.73 -0.09 -10.86
N GLN A 338 12.41 -1.13 -11.37
CA GLN A 338 13.69 -0.94 -12.08
C GLN A 338 13.58 -0.07 -13.33
N GLN A 339 12.49 -0.21 -14.12
CA GLN A 339 12.35 0.45 -15.41
C GLN A 339 12.09 1.97 -15.33
N ARG A 340 11.70 2.51 -14.16
CA ARG A 340 11.60 3.96 -13.92
C ARG A 340 12.90 4.61 -13.46
N CYS A 341 13.86 3.83 -12.97
CA CYS A 341 15.18 4.34 -12.56
C CYS A 341 16.19 4.43 -13.72
N SER A 342 16.01 3.67 -14.81
CA SER A 342 16.99 3.56 -15.91
C SER A 342 16.84 4.63 -17.01
N ASN A 343 15.67 5.22 -17.20
CA ASN A 343 15.41 6.18 -18.29
C ASN A 343 15.82 7.64 -17.97
N GLY A 344 16.67 7.84 -16.95
CA GLY A 344 16.99 9.14 -16.36
C GLY A 344 18.36 9.73 -16.69
N ALA A 345 19.06 9.30 -17.76
CA ALA A 345 20.37 9.87 -18.12
C ALA A 345 20.75 9.70 -19.62
N ALA A 346 20.38 10.65 -20.47
CA ALA A 346 20.91 10.74 -21.84
C ALA A 346 20.92 12.18 -22.42
N THR A 347 21.11 13.21 -21.60
CA THR A 347 21.25 14.60 -22.09
C THR A 347 22.68 14.83 -22.58
N ARG A 348 22.90 14.78 -23.89
CA ARG A 348 24.16 15.24 -24.50
C ARG A 348 24.27 16.76 -24.37
N VAL A 349 25.29 17.24 -23.66
CA VAL A 349 25.66 18.66 -23.67
C VAL A 349 26.57 18.90 -24.88
N ASN A 350 26.10 19.68 -25.84
CA ASN A 350 26.95 20.28 -26.87
C ASN A 350 27.67 21.48 -26.26
N ILE A 351 29.00 21.51 -26.36
CA ILE A 351 29.82 22.66 -26.00
C ILE A 351 30.24 23.33 -27.32
N PRO A 352 29.77 24.55 -27.65
CA PRO A 352 30.36 25.35 -28.71
C PRO A 352 31.72 25.90 -28.26
N LYS A 353 32.63 26.11 -29.22
CA LYS A 353 33.95 26.70 -29.02
C LYS A 353 33.88 28.19 -28.70
#